data_AF-A0A1H3LE37-F1
#
_entry.id   AF-A0A1H3LE37-F1
#
_cell.length_a   1.000
_cell.length_b   1.000
_cell.length_c   1.000
_cell.angle_alpha   90.00
_cell.angle_beta   90.00
_cell.angle_gamma   90.00
#
_symmetry.space_group_name_H-M   'P 1'
#
loop_
_entity.id
_entity.type
_entity.pdbx_description
1 polymer ?
#
loop_
_entity_poly.entity_id
_entity_poly.type
_entity_poly.pdbx_seq_one_letter_code
_entity_poly.pdbx_strand_id
1 'polypeptide(L)' 'MLKNRKSLWWLLGPVVLYLLALPLYNRIEPVVLGLPFFMFWTLIATLLTPACIWLAARKDPLWRSDRQRTRGDDE' A
#
# COMPACT_ATOMS: atom_id res chain seq x y z
N MET A 1 -7.87 -12.16 -16.04
CA MET A 1 -6.76 -11.20 -16.28
C MET A 1 -5.97 -10.77 -15.03
N LEU A 2 -6.22 -11.31 -13.82
CA LEU A 2 -5.50 -10.93 -12.57
C LEU A 2 -4.40 -11.91 -12.12
N LYS A 3 -4.24 -13.07 -12.79
CA LYS A 3 -3.57 -14.25 -12.23
C LYS A 3 -2.06 -14.12 -11.95
N ASN A 4 -1.37 -13.14 -12.55
CA ASN A 4 0.08 -12.94 -12.37
C ASN A 4 0.50 -11.56 -11.82
N ARG A 5 -0.45 -10.75 -11.34
CA ARG A 5 -0.15 -9.40 -10.84
C ARG A 5 0.26 -9.44 -9.36
N LYS A 6 1.38 -10.11 -9.06
CA LYS A 6 1.94 -10.18 -7.70
C LYS A 6 2.16 -8.79 -7.09
N SER A 7 2.36 -7.77 -7.93
CA SER A 7 2.50 -6.38 -7.48
C SER A 7 1.25 -5.81 -6.80
N LEU A 8 0.05 -6.28 -7.14
CA LEU A 8 -1.21 -5.83 -6.52
C LEU A 8 -1.30 -6.18 -5.04
N TRP A 9 -0.53 -7.17 -4.56
CA TRP A 9 -0.49 -7.52 -3.14
C TRP A 9 0.03 -6.37 -2.28
N TRP A 10 0.86 -5.47 -2.82
CA TRP A 10 1.32 -4.27 -2.10
C TRP A 10 0.15 -3.32 -1.79
N LEU A 11 -0.93 -3.33 -2.57
CA LEU A 11 -2.12 -2.52 -2.31
C LEU A 11 -2.97 -3.07 -1.15
N LEU A 12 -2.70 -4.29 -0.68
CA LEU A 12 -3.31 -4.79 0.56
C LEU A 12 -2.64 -4.21 1.80
N GLY A 13 -1.43 -3.63 1.68
CA GLY A 13 -0.70 -3.02 2.79
C GLY A 13 -1.53 -2.00 3.58
N PRO A 14 -2.13 -0.97 2.95
CA PRO A 14 -3.00 -0.02 3.62
C PRO A 14 -4.19 -0.69 4.32
N VAL A 15 -4.82 -1.67 3.69
CA VAL A 15 -5.97 -2.39 4.27
C VAL A 15 -5.55 -3.11 5.55
N VAL A 16 -4.44 -3.85 5.52
CA VAL A 16 -3.90 -4.53 6.70
C VAL A 16 -3.51 -3.54 7.80
N LEU A 17 -2.88 -2.42 7.46
CA LEU A 17 -2.51 -1.38 8.41
C LEU A 17 -3.73 -0.81 9.15
N TYR A 18 -4.84 -0.56 8.45
CA TYR A 18 -6.07 -0.08 9.10
C TYR A 18 -6.81 -1.18 9.88
N LEU A 19 -6.82 -2.43 9.41
CA LEU A 19 -7.42 -3.54 10.14
C LEU A 19 -6.71 -3.82 11.47
N LEU A 20 -5.37 -3.69 11.50
CA LEU A 20 -4.58 -3.82 12.73
C LEU A 20 -4.91 -2.77 13.78
N ALA A 21 -5.50 -1.62 13.38
CA ALA A 21 -5.91 -0.58 14.30
C ALA A 21 -7.24 -0.91 15.02
N LEU A 22 -8.07 -1.80 14.46
CA LEU A 22 -9.44 -2.06 14.96
C LEU A 22 -9.50 -2.59 16.39
N PRO A 23 -8.63 -3.52 16.85
CA PRO A 23 -8.65 -3.99 18.23
C PRO A 23 -8.40 -2.89 19.27
N LEU A 24 -7.77 -1.79 18.85
CA LEU A 24 -7.31 -0.70 19.71
C LEU A 24 -8.12 0.59 19.51
N TYR A 25 -9.12 0.58 18.62
CA TYR A 25 -9.93 1.75 18.29
C TYR A 25 -10.65 2.32 19.52
N ASN A 26 -11.21 1.46 20.37
CA ASN A 26 -11.99 1.90 21.54
C ASN A 26 -11.15 2.04 22.82
N ARG A 27 -9.87 2.37 22.70
CA ARG A 27 -9.00 2.61 23.84
C ARG A 27 -8.11 3.83 23.59
N ILE A 28 -8.17 4.80 24.52
CA ILE A 28 -7.33 6.01 24.49
C ILE A 28 -5.89 5.65 24.91
N GLU A 29 -5.75 4.68 25.82
CA GLU A 29 -4.48 4.05 26.16
C GLU A 29 -4.20 2.88 25.20
N PRO A 30 -2.98 2.76 24.66
CA PRO A 30 -1.76 3.47 25.05
C PRO A 30 -1.59 4.85 24.41
N VAL A 31 -0.76 5.71 25.02
CA VAL A 31 -0.35 7.01 24.47
C VAL A 31 1.08 6.90 23.96
N VAL A 32 1.32 7.34 22.72
CA VAL A 32 2.64 7.31 22.05
C VAL A 32 3.02 8.74 21.68
N LEU A 33 4.17 9.23 22.17
CA LEU A 33 4.64 10.61 21.93
C LEU A 33 3.61 11.69 22.31
N GLY A 34 2.77 11.42 23.31
CA GLY A 34 1.68 12.33 23.72
C GLY A 34 0.42 12.25 22.87
N LEU A 35 0.37 11.38 21.86
CA LEU A 35 -0.79 11.14 21.01
C LEU A 35 -1.50 9.84 21.42
N PRO A 36 -2.84 9.77 21.37
CA PRO A 36 -3.55 8.51 21.48
C PRO A 36 -3.04 7.53 20.42
N PHE A 37 -2.85 6.25 20.78
CA PHE A 37 -2.25 5.25 19.89
C PHE A 37 -2.93 5.20 18.52
N PHE A 38 -4.26 5.27 18.48
CA PHE A 38 -5.01 5.27 17.22
C PHE A 38 -4.61 6.43 16.31
N MET A 39 -4.42 7.64 16.86
CA MET A 39 -4.01 8.83 16.11
C MET A 39 -2.57 8.72 15.60
N PHE A 40 -1.66 8.24 16.45
CA PHE A 40 -0.28 7.97 16.05
C PHE A 40 -0.22 6.91 14.93
N TRP A 41 -0.99 5.84 15.08
CA TRP A 41 -1.03 4.74 14.13
C TRP A 41 -1.61 5.15 12.78
N THR A 42 -2.70 5.94 12.76
CA THR A 42 -3.29 6.41 11.50
C THR A 42 -2.37 7.38 10.75
N LEU A 43 -1.58 8.19 11.45
CA LEU A 43 -0.53 9.00 10.83
C LEU A 43 0.53 8.11 10.16
N ILE A 44 1.03 7.10 10.86
CA ILE A 44 1.99 6.15 10.27
C ILE A 44 1.38 5.42 9.07
N ALA A 45 0.14 4.92 9.17
CA ALA A 45 -0.56 4.26 8.08
C ALA A 45 -0.74 5.18 6.85
N THR A 46 -1.03 6.47 7.08
CA THR A 46 -1.14 7.47 6.03
C THR A 46 0.20 7.69 5.32
N LEU A 47 1.30 7.76 6.06
CA LEU A 47 2.65 7.90 5.49
C LEU A 47 3.12 6.62 4.77
N LEU A 48 2.72 5.44 5.24
CA LEU A 48 3.05 4.15 4.62
C LEU A 48 2.21 3.86 3.36
N THR A 49 1.01 4.44 3.24
CA THR A 49 0.13 4.25 2.08
C THR A 49 0.77 4.61 0.74
N PRO A 50 1.35 5.83 0.54
CA PRO A 50 2.03 6.15 -0.70
C PRO A 50 3.27 5.26 -0.95
N ALA A 51 3.94 4.78 0.10
CA ALA A 51 5.05 3.83 -0.04
C ALA A 51 4.56 2.47 -0.59
N CYS A 52 3.43 1.96 -0.09
CA CYS A 52 2.79 0.76 -0.62
C CYS A 52 2.40 0.91 -2.10
N ILE A 53 1.81 2.06 -2.46
CA ILE A 53 1.45 2.37 -3.85
C ILE A 53 2.70 2.46 -4.73
N TRP A 54 3.76 3.12 -4.26
CA TRP A 54 5.02 3.22 -4.99
C TRP A 54 5.66 1.85 -5.24
N LEU A 55 5.66 0.96 -4.24
CA LEU A 55 6.15 -0.41 -4.38
C LEU A 55 5.30 -1.23 -5.36
N ALA A 56 3.96 -1.05 -5.33
CA ALA A 56 3.05 -1.65 -6.28
C ALA A 56 3.33 -1.18 -7.72
N ALA A 57 3.59 0.11 -7.92
CA ALA A 57 3.93 0.66 -9.24
C ALA A 57 5.31 0.20 -9.73
N ARG A 58 6.32 0.20 -8.85
CA ARG A 58 7.70 -0.21 -9.16
C ARG A 58 7.79 -1.66 -9.63
N LYS A 59 6.99 -2.54 -9.02
CA LYS A 59 7.02 -3.99 -9.30
C LYS A 59 5.95 -4.45 -10.29
N ASP A 60 5.21 -3.53 -10.92
CA ASP A 60 4.21 -3.90 -11.92
C ASP A 60 4.89 -4.34 -13.25
N PRO A 61 4.79 -5.61 -13.65
CA PRO A 61 5.35 -6.09 -14.91
C PRO A 61 4.63 -5.51 -16.14
N LEU A 62 3.40 -4.98 -16.00
CA LEU A 62 2.63 -4.46 -17.13
C LEU A 62 3.32 -3.27 -17.82
N TRP A 63 4.06 -2.45 -17.06
CA TRP A 63 4.81 -1.30 -17.61
C TRP A 63 5.94 -1.73 -18.56
N ARG A 64 6.44 -2.97 -18.43
CA ARG A 64 7.44 -3.52 -19.35
C ARG A 64 6.81 -4.12 -20.61
N SER A 65 5.68 -4.80 -20.47
CA SER A 65 4.99 -5.45 -21.60
C SER A 65 4.36 -4.43 -22.55
N ASP A 66 3.79 -3.35 -22.04
CA ASP A 66 3.17 -2.31 -22.87
C ASP A 66 4.22 -1.58 -23.72
N ARG A 67 5.38 -1.26 -23.14
CA ARG A 67 6.52 -0.67 -23.87
C ARG A 67 7.08 -1.57 -24.98
N GLN A 68 7.02 -2.89 -24.81
CA GLN A 68 7.47 -3.82 -25.85
C GLN A 68 6.46 -3.94 -26.99
N ARG A 69 5.16 -3.84 -26.69
CA ARG A 69 4.10 -3.87 -27.70
C ARG A 69 4.13 -2.65 -28.60
N THR A 70 4.20 -1.44 -28.02
CA THR A 70 4.27 -0.20 -28.80
C THR A 70 5.48 -0.17 -29.73
N ARG A 71 6.63 -0.68 -29.25
CA ARG A 71 7.87 -0.71 -30.04
C ARG A 71 7.85 -1.73 -31.19
N GLY A 72 7.00 -2.75 -31.14
CA GLY A 72 6.83 -3.73 -32.21
C GLY A 72 5.77 -3.34 -33.24
N ASP A 73 4.92 -2.37 -32.94
CA ASP A 73 3.96 -1.80 -33.90
C ASP A 73 4.60 -0.70 -34.78
N ASP A 74 5.79 -0.20 -34.37
CA ASP A 74 6.57 0.84 -35.05
C ASP A 74 7.65 0.28 -36.02
N GLU A 75 7.85 -1.05 -36.09
CA GLU A 75 8.83 -1.75 -36.94
C GLU A 75 8.14 -2.57 -38.05
#